data_AF-A0A959DI25-F1
#
_entry.id   AF-A0A959DI25-F1
#
_cell.length_a   1.000
_cell.length_b   1.000
_cell.length_c   1.000
_cell.angle_alpha   90.00
_cell.angle_beta   90.00
_cell.angle_gamma   90.00
#
_symmetry.space_group_name_H-M   'P 1'
#
loop_
_entity.id
_entity.type
_entity.pdbx_description
1 polymer ?
#
loop_
_entity_poly.entity_id
_entity_poly.type
_entity_poly.pdbx_seq_one_letter_code
_entity_poly.pdbx_strand_id
1 'polypeptide(L)' 'MKLSERITLNPKVCNGRPTIRNMRFTVAQMLELLASGM' A
#
# COMPACT_ATOMS: atom_id res chain seq x y z
N MET A 1 -8.34 12.99 -10.08
CA MET A 1 -7.46 12.46 -9.01
C MET A 1 -6.80 11.19 -9.54
N LYS A 2 -5.46 11.14 -9.67
CA LYS A 2 -4.76 10.01 -10.32
C LYS A 2 -4.45 8.91 -9.29
N LEU A 3 -4.59 7.64 -9.69
CA LEU A 3 -4.36 6.46 -8.84
C LEU A 3 -2.94 6.43 -8.25
N SER A 4 -1.96 6.92 -9.01
CA SER A 4 -0.54 6.99 -8.65
C SER A 4 -0.24 7.86 -7.43
N GLU A 5 -1.12 8.80 -7.10
CA GLU A 5 -0.89 9.68 -5.97
C GLU A 5 -1.09 8.92 -4.65
N ARG A 6 -2.00 7.94 -4.55
CA ARG A 6 -2.35 7.29 -3.26
C ARG A 6 -1.29 6.36 -2.69
N ILE A 7 -0.28 5.98 -3.49
CA ILE A 7 0.75 5.01 -3.10
C ILE A 7 2.09 5.74 -2.90
N THR A 8 2.73 5.48 -1.77
CA THR A 8 4.08 5.93 -1.44
C THR A 8 5.07 4.79 -1.45
N LEU A 9 6.25 5.07 -2.01
CA LEU A 9 7.42 4.20 -1.99
C LEU A 9 8.46 4.89 -1.10
N ASN A 10 8.68 4.37 0.10
CA ASN A 10 9.68 4.91 1.03
C ASN A 10 10.54 3.76 1.56
N PRO A 11 11.86 3.72 1.29
CA PRO A 11 12.75 2.64 1.75
C PRO A 11 12.78 2.48 3.27
N LYS A 12 12.43 3.52 4.04
CA LYS A 12 12.34 3.48 5.51
C LYS A 12 11.02 2.89 6.04
N VAL A 13 10.01 2.70 5.18
CA VAL A 13 8.67 2.21 5.54
C VAL A 13 8.40 0.91 4.80
N CYS A 14 8.02 -0.14 5.52
CA CYS A 14 7.71 -1.46 4.94
C CYS A 14 8.79 -2.01 3.99
N ASN A 15 10.07 -1.70 4.23
CA ASN A 15 11.23 -2.09 3.41
C ASN A 15 11.18 -1.58 1.97
N GLY A 16 10.62 -0.38 1.74
CA GLY A 16 10.50 0.18 0.39
C GLY A 16 9.37 -0.40 -0.45
N ARG A 17 8.54 -1.27 0.14
CA ARG A 17 7.36 -1.80 -0.53
C ARG A 17 6.33 -0.70 -0.78
N PRO A 18 5.55 -0.79 -1.89
CA PRO A 18 4.46 0.14 -2.15
C PRO A 18 3.48 0.15 -0.98
N THR A 19 3.31 1.32 -0.37
CA THR A 19 2.53 1.51 0.87
C THR A 19 1.48 2.58 0.64
N ILE A 20 0.27 2.39 1.16
CA ILE A 20 -0.82 3.37 1.02
C ILE A 20 -0.49 4.60 1.86
N ARG A 21 -0.64 5.81 1.30
CA ARG A 21 -0.33 7.06 2.02
C ARG A 21 -1.09 7.17 3.34
N ASN A 22 -0.39 7.70 4.35
CA ASN A 22 -0.88 7.84 5.74
C ASN A 22 -1.25 6.52 6.43
N MET A 23 -0.94 5.37 5.83
CA MET A 23 -1.16 4.06 6.44
C MET A 23 0.17 3.30 6.44
N ARG A 24 0.49 2.56 7.50
CA ARG A 24 1.61 1.60 7.48
C ARG A 24 1.16 0.25 6.92
N PHE A 25 0.42 0.33 5.82
CA PHE A 25 -0.26 -0.80 5.21
C PHE A 25 0.16 -0.91 3.76
N THR A 26 0.72 -2.06 3.41
CA THR A 26 1.25 -2.28 2.06
C THR A 26 0.13 -2.55 1.07
N VAL A 27 0.37 -2.20 -0.19
CA VAL A 27 -0.57 -2.51 -1.27
C VAL A 27 -0.80 -4.02 -1.36
N ALA A 28 0.24 -4.83 -1.13
CA ALA A 28 0.14 -6.29 -1.12
C ALA A 28 -0.86 -6.79 -0.07
N GLN A 29 -0.77 -6.30 1.17
CA GLN A 29 -1.72 -6.66 2.22
C GLN A 29 -3.14 -6.25 1.85
N MET A 30 -3.36 -5.09 1.22
CA MET A 30 -4.70 -4.70 0.77
C MET A 30 -5.25 -5.64 -0.28
N LEU A 31 -4.42 -6.06 -1.23
CA LEU A 31 -4.81 -7.04 -2.25
C LEU A 31 -5.11 -8.40 -1.62
N GLU A 32 -4.35 -8.84 -0.62
CA GLU A 32 -4.62 -10.07 0.12
C GLU A 32 -5.96 -10.00 0.87
N LEU A 33 -6.26 -8.88 1.55
CA LEU A 33 -7.54 -8.71 2.24
C LEU A 33 -8.71 -8.74 1.25
N LEU A 34 -8.60 -8.02 0.12
CA LEU A 34 -9.62 -8.05 -0.94
C LEU A 34 -9.76 -9.44 -1.54
N ALA A 35 -8.65 -10.16 -1.75
CA ALA A 35 -8.67 -11.54 -2.24
C ALA A 35 -9.30 -12.50 -1.22
N SER A 36 -9.18 -12.22 0.08
CA SER A 36 -9.83 -12.99 1.14
C SER A 36 -11.34 -12.75 1.25
N GLY A 37 -11.89 -11.80 0.47
CA GLY A 37 -13.32 -11.52 0.39
C GLY A 37 -13.83 -10.50 1.41
N MET A 38 -12.93 -9.67 1.96
CA MET A 38 -13.29 -8.51 2.80
C MET A 38 -13.53 -7.25 1.99
#